data_AF-A0A960IGV7-F1
#
_entry.id   AF-A0A960IGV7-F1
#
_cell.length_a   1.000
_cell.length_b   1.000
_cell.length_c   1.000
_cell.angle_alpha   90.00
_cell.angle_beta   90.00
_cell.angle_gamma   90.00
#
_symmetry.space_group_name_H-M   'P 1'
#
loop_
_entity.id
_entity.type
_entity.pdbx_description
1 polymer ?
#
loop_
_entity_poly.entity_id
_entity_poly.type
_entity_poly.pdbx_seq_one_letter_code
_entity_poly.pdbx_strand_id
1 'polypeptide(L)' 'MSDVTYGPSALATPANFVTVFRLLVSPFLFAMIVSEGTGWGLFALWVVLAGTDGIDGWIARRYGTTR' A
#
# COMPACT_ATOMS: atom_id res chain seq x y z
N MET A 1 3.04 -15.47 19.94
CA MET A 1 2.65 -15.08 18.58
C MET A 1 3.53 -15.91 17.66
N SER A 2 2.99 -16.93 16.99
CA SER A 2 3.75 -17.69 15.99
C SER A 2 4.06 -16.75 14.82
N ASP A 3 5.32 -16.41 14.59
CA ASP A 3 5.70 -15.58 13.46
C ASP A 3 5.39 -16.32 12.17
N VAL A 4 4.36 -15.86 11.46
CA VAL A 4 3.94 -16.42 10.17
C VAL A 4 4.92 -15.93 9.12
N THR A 5 5.75 -16.82 8.57
CA THR A 5 6.65 -16.50 7.46
C THR A 5 6.03 -16.95 6.13
N TYR A 6 5.96 -16.03 5.16
CA TYR A 6 5.47 -16.27 3.81
C TYR A 6 6.63 -16.55 2.87
N GLY A 7 6.53 -17.64 2.10
CA GLY A 7 7.53 -18.01 1.10
C GLY A 7 7.54 -17.07 -0.13
N PRO A 8 8.57 -17.18 -1.00
CA PRO A 8 8.76 -16.30 -2.16
C PRO A 8 7.61 -16.30 -3.17
N SER A 9 6.82 -17.37 -3.22
CA SER A 9 5.68 -17.54 -4.14
C SER A 9 4.33 -17.19 -3.51
N ALA A 10 4.31 -16.67 -2.28
CA ALA A 10 3.08 -16.33 -1.59
C ALA A 10 2.46 -15.05 -2.18
N LEU A 11 1.29 -15.18 -2.82
CA LEU A 11 0.55 -14.04 -3.39
C LEU A 11 -0.43 -13.42 -2.40
N ALA A 12 -1.06 -14.23 -1.55
CA ALA A 12 -2.03 -13.76 -0.56
C ALA A 12 -1.34 -13.39 0.76
N THR A 13 -0.50 -12.36 0.73
CA THR A 13 0.16 -11.82 1.94
C THR A 13 -0.53 -10.51 2.38
N PRO A 14 -0.49 -10.17 3.68
CA PRO A 14 -1.02 -8.89 4.15
C PRO A 14 -0.39 -7.69 3.43
N ALA A 15 0.90 -7.76 3.10
CA ALA A 15 1.59 -6.72 2.33
C ALA A 15 0.97 -6.54 0.94
N ASN A 16 0.76 -7.64 0.21
CA ASN A 16 0.15 -7.59 -1.12
C ASN A 16 -1.29 -7.05 -1.09
N PHE A 17 -2.07 -7.36 -0.05
CA PHE A 17 -3.41 -6.77 0.11
C PHE A 17 -3.37 -5.24 0.25
N VAL A 18 -2.41 -4.72 1.02
CA VAL A 18 -2.21 -3.26 1.17
C VAL A 18 -1.82 -2.63 -0.16
N THR A 19 -0.90 -3.27 -0.90
CA THR A 19 -0.52 -2.80 -2.25
C THR A 19 -1.70 -2.82 -3.21
N VAL A 20 -2.49 -3.90 -3.26
CA VAL A 20 -3.68 -4.01 -4.12
C VAL A 20 -4.71 -2.95 -3.75
N PHE A 21 -4.95 -2.73 -2.47
CA PHE A 21 -5.83 -1.64 -2.01
C PHE A 21 -5.33 -0.28 -2.51
N ARG A 22 -4.03 0.01 -2.38
CA ARG A 22 -3.44 1.25 -2.91
C ARG A 22 -3.66 1.38 -4.42
N LEU A 23 -3.49 0.30 -5.18
CA LEU A 23 -3.70 0.30 -6.64
C LEU A 23 -5.17 0.57 -7.00
N LEU A 24 -6.13 0.05 -6.23
CA LEU A 24 -7.55 0.30 -6.46
C LEU A 24 -7.97 1.73 -6.13
N VAL A 25 -7.35 2.35 -5.13
CA VAL A 25 -7.67 3.72 -4.71
C VAL A 25 -6.91 4.78 -5.53
N SER A 26 -5.75 4.45 -6.10
CA SER A 26 -4.94 5.39 -6.91
C SER A 26 -5.70 6.06 -8.07
N PRO A 27 -6.55 5.36 -8.86
CA PRO A 27 -7.38 6.01 -9.88
C PRO A 27 -8.29 7.10 -9.33
N PHE A 28 -8.81 6.95 -8.11
CA PHE A 28 -9.62 7.98 -7.46
C PHE A 28 -8.78 9.21 -7.10
N LEU A 29 -7.56 9.01 -6.57
CA LEU A 29 -6.62 10.10 -6.34
C LEU A 29 -6.29 10.84 -7.66
N PHE A 30 -6.05 10.11 -8.75
CA PHE A 30 -5.77 10.70 -10.06
C PHE A 30 -6.98 11.47 -10.61
N ALA A 31 -8.19 10.96 -10.42
CA ALA A 31 -9.41 11.68 -10.79
C ALA A 31 -9.52 13.01 -10.04
N MET A 32 -9.25 13.03 -8.72
CA MET A 32 -9.22 14.27 -7.92
C MET A 32 -8.18 15.27 -8.41
N ILE A 33 -6.98 14.79 -8.77
CA ILE A 33 -5.91 15.65 -9.34
C ILE A 33 -6.39 16.31 -10.64
N VAL A 34 -7.06 15.56 -11.52
CA VAL A 34 -7.54 16.09 -12.81
C VAL A 34 -8.74 17.02 -12.64
N SER A 35 -9.66 16.72 -11.73
CA SER A 35 -10.92 17.49 -11.58
C SER A 35 -10.76 18.75 -10.73
N GLU A 36 -10.01 18.67 -9.64
CA GLU A 36 -9.94 19.74 -8.62
C GLU A 36 -8.56 20.41 -8.55
N GLY A 37 -7.53 19.81 -9.16
CA GLY A 37 -6.16 20.33 -9.15
C GLY A 37 -5.49 20.13 -7.79
N THR A 38 -5.57 21.13 -6.91
CA THR A 38 -4.90 21.12 -5.60
C THR A 38 -5.89 21.28 -4.46
N GLY A 39 -5.69 20.56 -3.36
CA GLY A 39 -6.51 20.73 -2.17
C GLY A 39 -6.01 19.90 -0.99
N TRP A 40 -6.45 20.28 0.22
CA TRP A 40 -6.07 19.56 1.45
C TRP A 40 -6.58 18.12 1.48
N GLY A 41 -7.76 17.85 0.89
CA GLY A 41 -8.29 16.48 0.77
C GLY A 41 -7.42 15.59 -0.11
N LEU A 42 -7.01 16.11 -1.27
CA LEU A 42 -6.07 15.44 -2.18
C LEU A 42 -4.72 15.21 -1.49
N PHE A 43 -4.17 16.23 -0.82
CA PHE A 43 -2.93 16.09 -0.06
C PHE A 43 -3.03 15.00 1.02
N ALA A 44 -4.11 15.00 1.81
CA ALA A 44 -4.32 13.99 2.85
C ALA A 44 -4.42 12.59 2.25
N LEU A 45 -5.20 12.41 1.18
CA LEU A 45 -5.33 11.13 0.49
C LEU A 45 -3.98 10.64 -0.07
N TRP A 46 -3.22 11.55 -0.70
CA TRP A 46 -1.88 11.24 -1.21
C TRP A 46 -0.93 10.82 -0.08
N VAL A 47 -0.90 11.55 1.04
CA VAL A 47 -0.06 11.20 2.21
C VAL A 47 -0.42 9.82 2.74
N VAL A 48 -1.72 9.51 2.88
CA VAL A 48 -2.17 8.20 3.34
C VAL A 48 -1.71 7.10 2.38
N LEU A 49 -1.97 7.24 1.07
CA LEU A 49 -1.58 6.23 0.08
C LEU A 49 -0.06 6.06 0.01
N ALA A 50 0.71 7.14 -0.01
CA ALA A 50 2.17 7.08 0.03
C ALA A 50 2.68 6.39 1.32
N GLY A 51 2.06 6.69 2.46
CA GLY A 51 2.38 6.03 3.72
C GLY A 51 2.15 4.52 3.69
N THR A 52 1.11 4.04 2.99
CA THR A 52 0.85 2.60 2.88
C THR A 52 1.96 1.80 2.17
N ASP A 53 2.75 2.44 1.31
CA ASP A 53 3.92 1.83 0.64
C ASP A 53 5.07 1.57 1.63
N GLY A 54 5.23 2.45 2.61
CA GLY A 54 6.16 2.19 3.72
C GLY A 54 5.69 1.05 4.61
N ILE A 55 4.38 0.99 4.87
CA ILE A 55 3.76 -0.02 5.75
C ILE A 55 3.85 -1.41 5.12
N ASP A 56 3.43 -1.57 3.85
CA ASP A 56 3.49 -2.89 3.19
C ASP A 56 4.93 -3.40 3.04
N GLY A 57 5.89 -2.51 2.75
CA GLY A 57 7.30 -2.85 2.74
C GLY A 57 7.86 -3.22 4.10
N TRP A 58 7.36 -2.62 5.19
CA TRP A 58 7.72 -3.02 6.56
C TRP A 58 7.15 -4.40 6.91
N ILE A 59 5.89 -4.66 6.56
CA ILE A 59 5.23 -5.97 6.72
C ILE A 59 6.01 -7.03 5.93
N ALA A 60 6.34 -6.76 4.66
CA ALA A 60 7.06 -7.70 3.81
C ALA A 60 8.44 -8.08 4.38
N ARG A 61 9.18 -7.14 4.97
CA ARG A 61 10.48 -7.44 5.61
C ARG A 61 10.38 -8.25 6.89
N ARG A 62 9.27 -8.11 7.62
CA ARG A 62 9.05 -8.82 8.89
C ARG A 62 8.52 -10.25 8.69
N TYR A 63 7.77 -10.46 7.61
CA TYR A 63 7.08 -11.73 7.36
C TYR A 63 7.50 -12.45 6.07
N GLY A 64 8.32 -11.84 5.21
CA GLY A 64 8.81 -12.47 3.98
C GLY A 64 10.11 -13.23 4.19
N THR A 65 10.34 -14.28 3.40
CA THR A 65 11.66 -14.91 3.33
C THR A 65 12.65 -13.98 2.63
N THR A 66 13.42 -13.19 3.37
CA THR A 66 14.65 -12.60 2.83
C THR A 66 15.62 -13.75 2.56
N ARG A 67 15.98 -13.96 1.29
CA ARG A 67 17.19 -14.70 0.93
C ARG A 67 18.37 -13.75 0.95
#